data_AF-A0A7C6QK05-F1
#
_entry.id   AF-A0A7C6QK05-F1
#
_cell.length_a   1.000
_cell.length_b   1.000
_cell.length_c   1.000
_cell.angle_alpha   90.00
_cell.angle_beta   90.00
_cell.angle_gamma   90.00
#
_symmetry.space_group_name_H-M   'P 1'
#
loop_
_entity.id
_entity.type
_entity.pdbx_description
1 polymer ?
#
loop_
_entity_poly.entity_id
_entity_poly.type
_entity_poly.pdbx_seq_one_letter_code
_entity_poly.pdbx_strand_id
1 'polypeptide(L)'
;LTAKAQSADGNQRFFTILVPRPAAEADQAPPLAKATEATNGCSATVTVGGKEITIAFRDSSAERLEVAGFSTDAVAIAIWREVDGTKSGVMAVNATSISRQGEVLFSSENPADGAWDLVDGRLVVAVAE
;
A
#
# COMPACT_ATOMS: atom_id res chain seq x y z
N LEU A 1 8.02 -11.82 9.32
CA LEU A 1 9.03 -10.91 8.71
C LEU A 1 8.95 -9.58 9.43
N THR A 2 10.08 -8.92 9.67
CA THR A 2 10.09 -7.61 10.30
C THR A 2 10.76 -6.61 9.38
N ALA A 3 10.12 -5.47 9.16
CA ALA A 3 10.72 -4.33 8.46
C ALA A 3 10.74 -3.12 9.40
N LYS A 4 11.91 -2.52 9.59
CA LYS A 4 12.05 -1.22 10.24
C LYS A 4 11.97 -0.17 9.14
N ALA A 5 10.92 0.64 9.16
CA ALA A 5 10.76 1.75 8.23
C ALA A 5 10.99 3.08 8.96
N GLN A 6 11.50 4.04 8.22
CA GLN A 6 11.67 5.41 8.67
C GLN A 6 11.11 6.34 7.59
N SER A 7 10.28 7.29 7.98
CA SER A 7 9.78 8.32 7.07
C SER A 7 10.85 9.38 6.81
N ALA A 8 10.64 10.20 5.77
CA ALA A 8 11.50 11.34 5.47
C ALA A 8 11.64 12.30 6.67
N ASP A 9 10.59 12.43 7.49
CA ASP A 9 10.53 13.31 8.66
C ASP A 9 11.16 12.69 9.91
N GLY A 10 11.74 11.50 9.79
CA GLY A 10 12.47 10.83 10.87
C GLY A 10 11.62 9.98 11.81
N ASN A 11 10.30 9.88 11.59
CA ASN A 11 9.47 8.96 12.36
C ASN A 11 9.84 7.52 12.02
N GLN A 12 9.81 6.62 13.00
CA GLN A 12 10.16 5.21 12.82
C GLN A 12 9.01 4.29 13.20
N ARG A 13 8.77 3.26 12.39
CA ARG A 13 7.80 2.20 12.69
C ARG A 13 8.39 0.82 12.42
N PHE A 14 7.96 -0.16 13.21
CA PHE A 14 8.22 -1.57 12.96
C PHE A 14 6.98 -2.21 12.36
N PHE A 15 7.17 -2.92 11.25
CA PHE A 15 6.14 -3.71 10.60
C PHE A 15 6.40 -5.18 10.91
N THR A 16 5.40 -5.87 11.46
CA THR A 16 5.39 -7.31 11.55
C THR A 16 4.45 -7.86 10.49
N ILE A 17 5.01 -8.60 9.54
CA ILE A 17 4.27 -9.20 8.43
C ILE A 17 4.31 -10.71 8.60
N LEU A 18 3.13 -11.31 8.75
CA LEU A 18 2.94 -12.75 8.84
C LEU A 18 2.43 -13.26 7.49
N VAL A 19 3.18 -14.18 6.88
CA VAL A 19 2.80 -14.81 5.61
C VAL A 19 2.67 -16.31 5.89
N PRO A 20 1.45 -16.81 6.14
CA PRO A 20 1.22 -18.25 6.27
C PRO A 20 1.56 -18.94 4.94
N ARG A 21 2.27 -20.07 5.01
CA ARG A 21 2.61 -20.87 3.84
C ARG A 21 2.25 -22.34 4.06
N PRO A 22 1.67 -23.02 3.07
CA PRO A 22 1.44 -24.45 3.15
C PRO A 22 2.78 -25.20 3.18
N ALA A 23 2.80 -26.35 3.84
CA ALA A 23 4.01 -27.17 3.97
C ALA A 23 4.58 -27.62 2.61
N ALA A 24 3.71 -27.81 1.61
CA ALA A 24 4.12 -28.17 0.24
C ALA A 24 4.99 -27.10 -0.44
N GLU A 25 4.93 -25.86 0.04
CA GLU A 25 5.75 -24.79 -0.49
C GLU A 25 7.09 -24.67 0.21
N ALA A 26 7.43 -25.49 1.22
CA ALA A 26 8.59 -25.26 2.11
C ALA A 26 9.91 -24.93 1.38
N ASP A 27 10.15 -25.53 0.21
CA ASP A 27 11.39 -25.34 -0.57
C ASP A 27 11.38 -24.09 -1.46
N GLN A 28 10.24 -23.40 -1.60
CA GLN A 28 10.17 -22.13 -2.33
C GLN A 28 10.83 -21.01 -1.55
N ALA A 29 11.42 -20.05 -2.29
CA ALA A 29 12.08 -18.88 -1.71
C ALA A 29 11.21 -18.20 -0.62
N PRO A 30 11.78 -17.87 0.54
CA PRO A 30 11.02 -17.25 1.62
C PRO A 30 10.52 -15.87 1.18
N PRO A 31 9.35 -15.42 1.67
CA PRO A 31 8.90 -14.06 1.43
C PRO A 31 9.91 -13.06 2.00
N LEU A 32 10.09 -11.95 1.30
CA LEU A 32 11.01 -10.88 1.72
C LEU A 32 10.21 -9.65 2.08
N ALA A 33 10.48 -9.06 3.25
CA ALA A 33 9.94 -7.77 3.64
C ALA A 33 11.05 -6.73 3.68
N LYS A 34 10.79 -5.54 3.13
CA LYS A 34 11.72 -4.41 3.17
C LYS A 34 10.97 -3.12 3.46
N ALA A 35 11.66 -2.16 4.09
CA ALA A 35 11.17 -0.79 4.14
C ALA A 35 11.01 -0.27 2.71
N THR A 36 9.99 0.55 2.50
CA THR A 36 9.75 1.23 1.22
C THR A 36 9.71 2.72 1.48
N GLU A 37 10.22 3.49 0.53
CA GLU A 37 10.24 4.94 0.62
C GLU A 37 8.80 5.47 0.64
N ALA A 38 8.54 6.36 1.59
CA ALA A 38 7.28 7.07 1.70
C ALA A 38 7.53 8.49 2.24
N THR A 39 6.80 9.45 1.69
CA THR A 39 6.75 10.84 2.17
C THR A 39 5.60 10.97 3.17
N ASN A 40 5.82 11.67 4.28
CA ASN A 40 4.84 11.82 5.37
C ASN A 40 4.26 10.47 5.85
N GLY A 41 5.10 9.43 5.90
CA GLY A 41 4.68 8.13 6.38
C GLY A 41 5.78 7.08 6.40
N CYS A 42 5.50 6.01 7.12
CA CYS A 42 6.35 4.82 7.15
C CYS A 42 5.70 3.73 6.32
N SER A 43 6.49 3.00 5.53
CA SER A 43 5.97 1.92 4.69
C SER A 43 6.89 0.70 4.60
N ALA A 44 6.28 -0.46 4.34
CA ALA A 44 6.99 -1.70 4.08
C ALA A 44 6.34 -2.45 2.90
N THR A 45 7.18 -3.10 2.10
CA THR A 45 6.74 -3.97 1.00
C THR A 45 7.14 -5.41 1.29
N VAL A 46 6.20 -6.33 1.08
CA VAL A 46 6.45 -7.77 1.05
C VAL A 46 6.32 -8.30 -0.37
N THR A 47 7.29 -9.12 -0.79
CA THR A 47 7.24 -9.85 -2.07
C THR A 47 7.02 -11.33 -1.79
N VAL A 48 5.97 -11.93 -2.37
CA VAL A 48 5.62 -13.34 -2.21
C VAL A 48 4.89 -13.85 -3.45
N GLY A 49 5.31 -15.00 -3.98
CA GLY A 49 4.57 -15.70 -5.05
C GLY A 49 4.30 -14.87 -6.30
N GLY A 50 5.23 -14.00 -6.71
CA GLY A 50 5.05 -13.11 -7.87
C GLY A 50 4.18 -11.87 -7.60
N LYS A 51 3.81 -11.62 -6.33
CA LYS A 51 3.04 -10.44 -5.90
C LYS A 51 3.90 -9.55 -5.03
N GLU A 52 3.66 -8.24 -5.11
CA GLU A 52 4.18 -7.25 -4.19
C GLU A 52 3.02 -6.55 -3.49
N ILE A 53 3.13 -6.46 -2.16
CA ILE A 53 2.16 -5.80 -1.30
C ILE A 53 2.89 -4.74 -0.50
N THR A 54 2.55 -3.47 -0.71
CA THR A 54 3.07 -2.34 0.06
C THR A 54 2.02 -1.87 1.06
N ILE A 55 2.39 -1.71 2.32
CA ILE A 55 1.54 -1.14 3.37
C ILE A 55 2.22 0.12 3.87
N ALA A 56 1.47 1.21 3.98
CA ALA A 56 1.97 2.47 4.51
C ALA A 56 0.99 3.11 5.48
N PHE A 57 1.54 3.83 6.45
CA PHE A 57 0.79 4.60 7.42
C PHE A 57 1.26 6.04 7.42
N ARG A 58 0.31 6.97 7.39
CA ARG A 58 0.57 8.40 7.40
C ARG A 58 1.04 8.86 8.79
N ASP A 59 2.00 9.79 8.81
CA ASP A 59 2.54 10.35 10.04
C ASP A 59 1.76 11.58 10.51
N SER A 60 1.46 12.52 9.59
CA SER A 60 0.75 13.77 9.87
C SER A 60 -0.47 13.95 8.97
N SER A 61 -1.57 14.48 9.51
CA SER A 61 -2.76 14.84 8.74
C SER A 61 -2.62 16.15 7.94
N ALA A 62 -1.58 16.95 8.21
CA ALA A 62 -1.35 18.23 7.54
C ALA A 62 -0.83 18.05 6.10
N GLU A 63 -0.21 16.92 5.81
CA GLU A 63 0.40 16.60 4.53
C GLU A 63 -0.22 15.33 3.93
N ARG A 64 0.04 15.10 2.64
CA ARG A 64 -0.40 13.89 1.94
C ARG A 64 0.63 12.78 2.15
N LEU A 65 0.16 11.55 2.29
CA LEU A 65 1.01 10.37 2.23
C LEU A 65 1.35 10.10 0.77
N GLU A 66 2.64 9.97 0.46
CA GLU A 66 3.10 9.53 -0.86
C GLU A 66 3.87 8.23 -0.75
N VAL A 67 3.46 7.21 -1.50
CA VAL A 67 4.09 5.89 -1.48
C VAL A 67 3.80 5.14 -2.77
N ALA A 68 4.82 4.50 -3.34
CA ALA A 68 4.69 3.64 -4.54
C ALA A 68 3.92 4.31 -5.72
N GLY A 69 4.07 5.63 -5.89
CA GLY A 69 3.43 6.42 -6.94
C GLY A 69 1.99 6.86 -6.65
N PHE A 70 1.46 6.56 -5.47
CA PHE A 70 0.17 7.04 -4.97
C PHE A 70 0.34 8.26 -4.06
N SER A 71 -0.62 9.18 -4.11
CA SER A 71 -0.75 10.32 -3.19
C SER A 71 -2.14 10.34 -2.58
N THR A 72 -2.24 10.29 -1.25
CA THR A 72 -3.52 10.17 -0.54
C THR A 72 -3.53 10.95 0.78
N ASP A 73 -4.71 11.34 1.23
CA ASP A 73 -4.96 11.82 2.58
C ASP A 73 -5.44 10.71 3.54
N ALA A 74 -5.37 9.45 3.10
CA ALA A 74 -5.68 8.30 3.94
C ALA A 74 -4.76 8.22 5.17
N VAL A 75 -5.29 7.66 6.26
CA VAL A 75 -4.48 7.35 7.45
C VAL A 75 -3.60 6.11 7.19
N ALA A 76 -4.10 5.17 6.39
CA ALA A 76 -3.36 3.99 5.97
C ALA A 76 -3.74 3.62 4.53
N ILE A 77 -2.79 3.01 3.82
CA ILE A 77 -2.98 2.51 2.46
C ILE A 77 -2.28 1.16 2.31
N ALA A 78 -2.94 0.23 1.60
CA ALA A 78 -2.35 -1.01 1.13
C ALA A 78 -2.43 -1.04 -0.39
N ILE A 79 -1.33 -1.37 -1.05
CA ILE A 79 -1.20 -1.41 -2.51
C ILE A 79 -0.76 -2.82 -2.88
N TRP A 80 -1.47 -3.46 -3.80
CA TRP A 80 -1.06 -4.74 -4.36
C TRP A 80 -0.75 -4.61 -5.84
N ARG A 81 0.25 -5.36 -6.30
CA ARG A 81 0.54 -5.56 -7.71
C ARG A 81 1.07 -6.96 -7.98
N GLU A 82 0.68 -7.53 -9.11
CA GLU A 82 1.41 -8.64 -9.70
C GLU A 82 2.72 -8.10 -10.30
N VAL A 83 3.81 -8.84 -10.17
CA VAL A 83 5.14 -8.46 -10.69
C VAL A 83 5.13 -8.34 -12.21
N ASP A 84 4.25 -9.08 -12.89
CA ASP A 84 4.03 -8.97 -14.34
C ASP A 84 3.21 -7.73 -14.76
N GLY A 85 2.70 -6.96 -13.80
CA GLY A 85 1.92 -5.75 -14.02
C GLY A 85 0.47 -5.99 -14.46
N THR A 86 0.02 -7.24 -14.55
CA THR A 86 -1.31 -7.58 -15.09
C THR A 86 -2.46 -7.20 -14.17
N LYS A 87 -2.22 -7.10 -12.87
CA LYS A 87 -3.21 -6.69 -11.87
C LYS A 87 -2.58 -5.80 -10.83
N SER A 88 -3.33 -4.79 -10.42
CA SER A 88 -2.97 -3.98 -9.26
C SER A 88 -4.22 -3.47 -8.57
N GLY A 89 -4.04 -2.92 -7.38
CA GLY A 89 -5.11 -2.21 -6.71
C GLY A 89 -4.64 -1.55 -5.43
N VAL A 90 -5.59 -0.88 -4.80
CA VAL A 90 -5.36 -0.06 -3.62
C VAL A 90 -6.51 -0.20 -2.65
N MET A 91 -6.19 -0.28 -1.36
CA MET A 91 -7.12 -0.12 -0.26
C MET A 91 -6.67 1.09 0.55
N ALA A 92 -7.60 1.94 0.95
CA ALA A 92 -7.32 3.08 1.79
C ALA A 92 -8.29 3.16 2.97
N VAL A 93 -7.79 3.70 4.08
CA VAL A 93 -8.56 3.91 5.30
C VAL A 93 -8.67 5.41 5.55
N ASN A 94 -9.90 5.88 5.73
CA ASN A 94 -10.26 7.25 6.04
C ASN A 94 -9.72 8.25 4.99
N ALA A 95 -9.94 7.93 3.72
CA ALA A 95 -9.49 8.73 2.59
C ALA A 95 -10.63 9.62 2.07
N THR A 96 -10.35 10.86 1.71
CA THR A 96 -11.24 11.66 0.84
C THR A 96 -10.72 11.70 -0.60
N SER A 97 -9.46 11.33 -0.82
CA SER A 97 -8.82 11.43 -2.13
C SER A 97 -7.67 10.43 -2.30
N ILE A 98 -7.61 9.81 -3.48
CA ILE A 98 -6.49 8.97 -3.91
C ILE A 98 -6.15 9.37 -5.33
N SER A 99 -4.88 9.70 -5.58
CA SER A 99 -4.36 9.87 -6.93
C SER A 99 -3.15 8.99 -7.17
N ARG A 100 -2.89 8.68 -8.44
CA ARG A 100 -1.72 7.95 -8.90
C ARG A 100 -1.10 8.71 -10.06
N GLN A 101 0.16 9.11 -9.93
CA GLN A 101 0.87 9.88 -10.97
C GLN A 101 0.10 11.13 -11.46
N GLY A 102 -0.64 11.78 -10.56
CA GLY A 102 -1.45 12.97 -10.88
C GLY A 102 -2.87 12.67 -11.38
N GLU A 103 -3.22 11.43 -11.71
CA GLU A 103 -4.58 11.04 -12.06
C GLU A 103 -5.40 10.74 -10.79
N VAL A 104 -6.58 11.35 -10.66
CA VAL A 104 -7.50 11.11 -9.53
C VAL A 104 -8.20 9.77 -9.75
N LEU A 105 -8.00 8.84 -8.80
CA LEU A 105 -8.64 7.52 -8.79
C LEU A 105 -9.90 7.51 -7.92
N PHE A 106 -9.90 8.28 -6.84
CA PHE A 106 -11.00 8.39 -5.90
C PHE A 106 -11.08 9.82 -5.36
N SER A 107 -12.30 10.33 -5.21
CA SER A 107 -12.62 11.56 -4.50
C SER A 107 -13.99 11.45 -3.84
N SER A 108 -14.11 11.94 -2.62
CA SER A 108 -15.35 11.98 -1.84
C SER A 108 -15.39 13.25 -0.97
N GLU A 109 -16.59 13.73 -0.68
CA GLU A 109 -16.80 14.84 0.27
C GLU A 109 -16.55 14.42 1.72
N ASN A 110 -16.78 13.13 2.02
CA ASN A 110 -16.58 12.55 3.34
C ASN A 110 -15.50 11.48 3.29
N PRO A 111 -14.70 11.29 4.36
CA PRO A 111 -13.75 10.20 4.41
C PRO A 111 -14.44 8.85 4.27
N ALA A 112 -13.81 7.94 3.53
CA ALA A 112 -14.30 6.58 3.32
C ALA A 112 -13.18 5.57 3.49
N ASP A 113 -13.58 4.37 3.91
CA ASP A 113 -12.75 3.17 3.84
C ASP A 113 -13.12 2.42 2.57
N GLY A 114 -12.13 1.99 1.79
CA GLY A 114 -12.44 1.33 0.53
C GLY A 114 -11.30 0.54 -0.07
N ALA A 115 -11.67 -0.38 -0.96
CA ALA A 115 -10.75 -1.16 -1.77
C ALA A 115 -11.14 -1.09 -3.25
N TRP A 116 -10.11 -1.01 -4.08
CA TRP A 116 -10.21 -0.65 -5.48
C TRP A 116 -9.28 -1.49 -6.34
N ASP A 117 -9.86 -2.27 -7.25
CA ASP A 117 -9.10 -2.95 -8.30
C ASP A 117 -8.79 -1.97 -9.44
N LEU A 118 -7.53 -2.01 -9.89
CA LEU A 118 -7.03 -1.22 -10.99
C LEU A 118 -6.73 -2.12 -12.20
N VAL A 119 -7.40 -1.86 -13.32
CA VAL A 119 -7.11 -2.48 -14.62
C VAL A 119 -6.59 -1.39 -15.54
N ASP A 120 -5.42 -1.63 -16.13
CA ASP A 120 -4.71 -0.63 -16.96
C ASP A 120 -4.54 0.74 -16.28
N GLY A 121 -4.35 0.73 -14.96
CA GLY A 121 -4.18 1.93 -14.15
C GLY A 121 -5.47 2.66 -13.76
N ARG A 122 -6.63 2.18 -14.21
CA ARG A 122 -7.94 2.79 -13.95
C ARG A 122 -8.78 1.98 -12.98
N LEU A 123 -9.64 2.68 -12.26
CA LEU A 123 -10.61 2.09 -11.35
C LEU A 123 -11.65 1.24 -12.09
N VAL A 124 -11.80 -0.03 -11.71
CA VAL A 124 -12.80 -0.93 -12.33
C VAL A 124 -13.85 -1.43 -11.33
N VAL A 125 -13.47 -1.62 -10.06
CA VAL A 125 -14.39 -2.02 -9.00
C VAL A 125 -14.06 -1.21 -7.74
N ALA A 126 -15.08 -0.66 -7.10
CA ALA A 126 -14.99 0.03 -5.82
C ALA A 126 -15.95 -0.63 -4.84
N VAL A 127 -15.45 -1.02 -3.67
CA VAL A 127 -16.28 -1.25 -2.49
C VAL A 127 -15.83 -0.22 -1.47
N ALA A 128 -16.72 0.72 -1.15
CA ALA A 128 -16.51 1.72 -0.12
C ALA A 128 -17.65 1.62 0.89
N GLU A 129 -17.32 1.61 2.18
CA GLU A 129 -18.26 1.62 3.30
C GLU A 129 -18.19 2.96 4.06
#